data_AF-A0A957EET9-F1
#
_entry.id   AF-A0A957EET9-F1
#
_cell.length_a   1.000
_cell.length_b   1.000
_cell.length_c   1.000
_cell.angle_alpha   90.00
_cell.angle_beta   90.00
_cell.angle_gamma   90.00
#
_symmetry.space_group_name_H-M   'P 1'
#
loop_
_entity.id
_entity.type
_entity.pdbx_description
1 polymer ?
#
loop_
_entity_poly.entity_id
_entity_poly.type
_entity_poly.pdbx_seq_one_letter_code
_entity_poly.pdbx_strand_id
1 'polypeptide(L)'
;MLWIFTGAVTLGLTIIFSFNLVTASEVQVTLGEPASEDILAPRSINYDSEVLLSTARENARAAVPEQYVRDGNDIGRNQLSLVNAVFSFTDVVRADTLATKETQLSYIQAINRLTIQEQVGLDLLELSAADY
;
A
#
# COMPACT_ATOMS: atom_id res chain seq x y z
N MET A 1 1.93 -19.37 -87.68
CA MET A 1 2.69 -18.27 -87.04
C MET A 1 2.12 -17.92 -85.66
N LEU A 2 0.84 -17.51 -85.55
CA LEU A 2 0.24 -17.09 -84.25
C LEU A 2 0.33 -18.15 -83.14
N TRP A 3 -0.01 -19.40 -83.42
CA TRP A 3 0.04 -20.49 -82.42
C TRP A 3 1.45 -20.79 -81.90
N ILE A 4 2.47 -20.65 -82.74
CA ILE A 4 3.88 -20.84 -82.36
C ILE A 4 4.33 -19.70 -81.46
N PHE A 5 3.92 -18.47 -81.78
CA PHE A 5 4.21 -17.30 -80.96
C PHE A 5 3.53 -17.39 -79.59
N THR A 6 2.25 -17.78 -79.53
CA THR A 6 1.53 -17.97 -78.27
C THR A 6 2.22 -19.03 -77.40
N GLY A 7 2.64 -20.15 -77.99
CA GLY A 7 3.38 -21.21 -77.28
C GLY A 7 4.72 -20.74 -76.73
N ALA A 8 5.46 -19.94 -77.49
CA ALA A 8 6.74 -19.38 -77.04
C ALA A 8 6.56 -18.41 -75.86
N VAL A 9 5.52 -17.57 -75.90
CA VAL A 9 5.22 -16.60 -74.83
C VAL A 9 4.76 -17.29 -73.55
N THR A 10 3.86 -18.28 -73.63
CA THR A 10 3.41 -19.03 -72.46
C THR A 10 4.55 -19.83 -71.83
N LEU A 11 5.41 -20.44 -72.64
CA LEU A 11 6.59 -21.15 -72.14
C LEU A 11 7.56 -20.20 -71.43
N GLY A 12 7.83 -19.03 -72.01
CA GLY A 12 8.66 -18.00 -71.38
C GLY A 12 8.11 -17.51 -70.04
N LEU A 13 6.81 -17.18 -69.97
CA LEU A 13 6.15 -16.76 -68.73
C LEU A 13 6.16 -17.87 -67.68
N THR A 14 5.96 -19.12 -68.10
CA THR A 14 5.97 -20.26 -67.18
C THR A 14 7.36 -20.47 -66.59
N ILE A 15 8.43 -20.32 -67.38
CA ILE A 15 9.80 -20.37 -66.89
C ILE A 15 10.05 -19.23 -65.89
N ILE A 16 9.66 -17.99 -66.23
CA ILE A 16 9.84 -16.83 -65.34
C ILE A 16 9.10 -17.04 -64.01
N PHE A 17 7.85 -17.49 -64.03
CA PHE A 17 7.08 -17.74 -62.81
C PHE A 17 7.51 -19.01 -62.05
N SER A 18 8.15 -19.96 -62.72
CA SER A 18 8.70 -21.16 -62.07
C SER A 18 9.91 -20.83 -61.20
N PHE A 19 10.63 -19.74 -61.50
CA PHE A 19 11.63 -19.18 -60.60
C PHE A 19 10.93 -18.21 -59.65
N ASN A 20 10.96 -18.51 -58.36
CA ASN A 20 10.36 -17.67 -57.32
C ASN A 20 11.23 -16.41 -57.11
N LEU A 21 11.21 -15.49 -58.09
CA LEU A 21 11.97 -14.24 -58.10
C LEU A 21 11.50 -13.27 -57.01
N VAL A 22 10.28 -13.46 -56.51
CA VAL A 22 9.78 -12.77 -55.30
C VAL A 22 10.20 -13.62 -54.10
N THR A 23 11.47 -13.58 -53.75
CA THR A 23 11.92 -14.12 -52.47
C THR A 23 11.24 -13.30 -51.38
N ALA A 24 10.36 -13.92 -50.59
CA ALA A 24 9.93 -13.32 -49.33
C ALA A 24 11.20 -12.97 -48.56
N SER A 25 11.38 -11.69 -48.21
CA SER A 25 12.57 -11.25 -47.48
C SER A 25 12.70 -12.13 -46.23
N GLU A 26 13.68 -13.05 -46.26
CA GLU A 26 13.97 -13.91 -45.13
C GLU A 26 14.66 -13.01 -44.12
N VAL A 27 13.89 -12.53 -43.15
CA VAL A 27 14.41 -11.67 -42.10
C VAL A 27 15.30 -12.53 -41.21
N GLN A 28 16.62 -12.41 -41.40
CA GLN A 28 17.60 -13.07 -40.55
C GLN A 28 17.65 -12.34 -39.21
N VAL A 29 17.05 -12.94 -38.17
CA VAL A 29 17.02 -12.37 -36.82
C VAL A 29 18.09 -13.07 -35.98
N THR A 30 19.11 -12.31 -35.56
CA THR A 30 20.11 -12.77 -34.59
C THR A 30 19.73 -12.26 -33.20
N LEU A 31 19.76 -13.13 -32.20
CA LEU A 31 19.46 -12.73 -30.82
C LEU A 31 20.50 -11.72 -30.32
N GLY A 32 20.06 -10.50 -30.00
CA GLY A 32 20.92 -9.44 -29.46
C GLY A 32 21.40 -8.41 -30.48
N GLU A 33 21.13 -8.59 -31.77
CA GLU A 33 21.39 -7.57 -32.80
C GLU A 33 20.16 -6.66 -32.98
N PRO A 34 20.34 -5.33 -33.09
CA PRO A 34 19.24 -4.42 -33.38
C PRO A 34 18.72 -4.62 -34.82
N ALA A 35 17.44 -4.39 -35.03
CA ALA A 35 16.82 -4.47 -36.36
C ALA A 35 17.42 -3.42 -37.31
N SER A 36 17.61 -3.80 -38.59
CA SER A 36 18.14 -2.90 -39.63
C SER A 36 17.19 -1.74 -39.98
N GLU A 37 15.90 -1.91 -39.72
CA GLU A 37 14.88 -0.90 -39.96
C GLU A 37 14.00 -0.74 -38.71
N ASP A 38 13.54 0.49 -38.47
CA ASP A 38 12.68 0.81 -37.35
C ASP A 38 11.23 0.38 -37.65
N ILE A 39 10.69 -0.54 -36.86
CA ILE A 39 9.33 -1.05 -37.04
C ILE A 39 8.40 -0.21 -36.17
N LEU A 40 7.68 0.72 -36.79
CA LEU A 40 6.67 1.54 -36.12
C LEU A 40 5.34 0.77 -36.03
N ALA A 41 4.81 0.65 -34.81
CA ALA A 41 3.50 0.09 -34.60
C ALA A 41 2.41 1.03 -35.17
N PRO A 42 1.47 0.55 -36.02
CA PRO A 42 0.38 1.38 -36.56
C PRO A 42 -0.54 1.97 -35.48
N ARG A 43 -0.50 1.42 -34.26
CA ARG A 43 -1.22 1.88 -33.09
C ARG A 43 -0.47 1.50 -31.82
N SER A 44 -0.65 2.29 -30.77
CA SER A 44 -0.15 1.93 -29.44
C SER A 44 -0.89 0.70 -28.92
N ILE A 45 -0.16 -0.34 -28.54
CA ILE A 45 -0.69 -1.49 -27.79
C ILE A 45 0.03 -1.50 -26.45
N ASN A 46 -0.72 -1.33 -25.38
CA ASN A 46 -0.21 -1.49 -24.03
C ASN A 46 -0.48 -2.94 -23.59
N TYR A 47 0.54 -3.61 -23.08
CA TYR A 47 0.42 -4.95 -22.52
C TYR A 47 0.73 -4.89 -21.02
N ASP A 48 -0.26 -5.22 -20.21
CA ASP A 48 -0.10 -5.32 -18.76
C ASP A 48 0.57 -6.66 -18.43
N SER A 49 1.86 -6.61 -18.10
CA SER A 49 2.62 -7.80 -17.72
C SER A 49 2.36 -8.18 -16.27
N GLU A 50 1.78 -9.37 -16.06
CA GLU A 50 1.57 -9.93 -14.72
C GLU A 50 2.89 -10.20 -13.99
N VAL A 51 3.96 -10.55 -14.72
CA VAL A 51 5.30 -10.80 -14.16
C VAL A 51 5.97 -9.51 -13.69
N LEU A 52 5.87 -8.42 -14.47
CA LEU A 52 6.42 -7.13 -14.05
C LEU A 52 5.62 -6.55 -12.88
N LEU A 53 4.30 -6.73 -12.90
CA LEU A 53 3.43 -6.29 -11.81
C LEU A 53 3.73 -7.04 -10.51
N SER A 54 3.92 -8.35 -10.55
CA SER A 54 4.27 -9.15 -9.36
C SER A 54 5.65 -8.77 -8.82
N THR A 55 6.63 -8.57 -9.70
CA THR A 55 7.98 -8.12 -9.33
C THR A 55 7.95 -6.73 -8.70
N ALA A 56 7.20 -5.78 -9.28
CA ALA A 56 7.06 -4.44 -8.73
C ALA A 56 6.39 -4.44 -7.35
N ARG A 57 5.38 -5.30 -7.15
CA ARG A 57 4.74 -5.49 -5.85
C ARG A 57 5.69 -6.04 -4.80
N GLU A 58 6.52 -7.02 -5.17
CA GLU A 58 7.48 -7.61 -4.24
C GLU A 58 8.59 -6.62 -3.86
N ASN A 59 9.11 -5.89 -4.85
CA ASN A 59 10.07 -4.81 -4.60
C ASN A 59 9.49 -3.72 -3.69
N ALA A 60 8.23 -3.34 -3.89
CA ALA A 60 7.55 -2.37 -3.04
C ALA A 60 7.40 -2.88 -1.59
N ARG A 61 7.11 -4.17 -1.39
CA ARG A 61 7.06 -4.79 -0.05
C ARG A 61 8.43 -4.80 0.62
N ALA A 62 9.47 -5.20 -0.11
CA ALA A 62 10.83 -5.24 0.40
C ALA A 62 11.39 -3.85 0.72
N ALA A 63 10.89 -2.80 0.05
CA ALA A 63 11.28 -1.42 0.29
C ALA A 63 10.61 -0.78 1.52
N VAL A 64 9.62 -1.44 2.15
CA VAL A 64 9.02 -0.93 3.39
C VAL A 64 10.03 -1.12 4.53
N PRO A 65 10.57 -0.03 5.12
CA PRO A 65 11.49 -0.16 6.23
C PRO A 65 10.78 -0.69 7.47
N GLU A 66 11.48 -1.47 8.28
CA GLU A 66 10.98 -1.92 9.57
C GLU A 66 10.76 -0.73 10.50
N GLN A 67 9.50 -0.48 10.87
CA GLN A 67 9.16 0.55 11.83
C GLN A 67 9.30 0.00 13.25
N TYR A 68 10.49 0.18 13.83
CA TYR A 68 10.70 -0.08 15.24
C TYR A 68 10.15 1.10 16.07
N VAL A 69 9.06 0.87 16.80
CA VAL A 69 8.57 1.83 17.80
C VAL A 69 9.59 1.87 18.95
N ARG A 70 10.35 2.97 19.06
CA ARG A 70 11.25 3.23 20.22
C ARG A 70 10.47 3.58 21.50
N ASP A 71 9.21 3.95 21.39
CA ASP A 71 8.45 4.66 22.43
C ASP A 71 7.78 3.73 23.46
N GLY A 72 8.34 2.54 23.73
CA GLY A 72 7.71 1.53 24.58
C GLY A 72 8.11 1.56 26.06
N ASN A 73 9.31 2.03 26.40
CA ASN A 73 9.83 1.85 27.76
C ASN A 73 9.21 2.77 28.82
N ASP A 74 8.62 3.90 28.41
CA ASP A 74 8.06 4.87 29.35
C ASP A 74 6.52 4.89 29.38
N ILE A 75 5.84 4.13 28.50
CA ILE A 75 4.36 4.09 28.49
C ILE A 75 3.84 3.60 29.84
N GLY A 76 4.40 2.51 30.38
CA GLY A 76 3.99 1.97 31.67
C GLY A 76 4.26 2.94 32.83
N ARG A 77 5.39 3.64 32.81
CA ARG A 77 5.74 4.64 33.82
C ARG A 77 4.80 5.85 33.76
N ASN A 78 4.50 6.33 32.56
CA ASN A 78 3.59 7.45 32.34
C ASN A 78 2.15 7.10 32.76
N GLN A 79 1.69 5.88 32.46
CA GLN A 79 0.38 5.40 32.89
C GLN A 79 0.31 5.27 34.42
N LEU A 80 1.31 4.68 35.05
CA LEU A 80 1.37 4.57 36.51
C LEU A 80 1.41 5.96 37.18
N SER A 81 2.19 6.90 36.63
CA SER A 81 2.22 8.27 37.13
C SER A 81 0.87 8.98 37.00
N LEU A 82 0.14 8.76 35.90
CA LEU A 82 -1.19 9.31 35.71
C LEU A 82 -2.18 8.75 36.74
N VAL A 83 -2.17 7.43 36.96
CA VAL A 83 -3.04 6.77 37.94
C VAL A 83 -2.79 7.29 39.35
N ASN A 84 -1.52 7.38 39.76
CA ASN A 84 -1.16 7.91 41.08
C ASN A 84 -1.60 9.36 41.26
N ALA A 85 -1.44 10.20 40.23
CA ALA A 85 -1.87 11.59 40.26
C ALA A 85 -3.40 11.71 40.39
N VAL A 86 -4.16 10.84 39.71
CA VAL A 86 -5.63 10.79 39.81
C VAL A 86 -6.05 10.40 41.22
N PHE A 87 -5.52 9.32 41.80
CA PHE A 87 -5.89 8.92 43.16
C PHE A 87 -5.52 9.96 44.21
N SER A 88 -4.33 10.57 44.10
CA SER A 88 -3.92 11.65 45.01
C SER A 88 -4.85 12.86 44.91
N PHE A 89 -5.31 13.22 43.71
CA PHE A 89 -6.29 14.28 43.54
C PHE A 89 -7.65 13.90 44.14
N THR A 90 -8.10 12.66 43.93
CA THR A 90 -9.32 12.14 44.56
C THR A 90 -9.24 12.17 46.09
N ASP A 91 -8.09 11.91 46.70
CA ASP A 91 -7.89 12.06 48.15
C ASP A 91 -8.07 13.51 48.62
N VAL A 92 -7.51 14.47 47.88
CA VAL A 92 -7.67 15.91 48.18
C VAL A 92 -9.13 16.33 48.07
N VAL A 93 -9.84 15.90 47.02
CA VAL A 93 -11.26 16.19 46.83
C VAL A 93 -12.12 15.58 47.94
N ARG A 94 -11.81 14.34 48.37
CA ARG A 94 -12.50 13.68 49.50
C ARG A 94 -12.28 14.40 50.83
N ALA A 95 -11.09 14.94 51.04
CA ALA A 95 -10.76 15.68 52.25
C ALA A 95 -11.36 17.09 52.32
N ASP A 96 -11.90 17.62 51.21
CA ASP A 96 -12.54 18.92 51.17
C ASP A 96 -13.93 18.89 51.81
N THR A 97 -13.99 19.29 53.09
CA THR A 97 -15.23 19.37 53.87
C THR A 97 -16.11 20.57 53.52
N LEU A 98 -15.62 21.51 52.71
CA LEU A 98 -16.37 22.71 52.32
C LEU A 98 -17.16 22.50 51.03
N ALA A 99 -16.76 21.52 50.21
CA ALA A 99 -17.44 21.15 48.98
C ALA A 99 -18.65 20.24 49.25
N THR A 100 -19.76 20.45 48.51
CA THR A 100 -20.87 19.48 48.48
C THR A 100 -20.48 18.23 47.70
N LYS A 101 -21.22 17.13 47.86
CA LYS A 101 -20.97 15.89 47.11
C LYS A 101 -21.05 16.08 45.60
N GLU A 102 -21.99 16.90 45.12
CA GLU A 102 -22.13 17.24 43.69
C GLU A 102 -20.93 18.05 43.20
N THR A 103 -20.39 18.93 44.05
CA THR A 103 -19.21 19.74 43.74
C THR A 103 -17.95 18.87 43.67
N GLN A 104 -17.77 17.95 44.62
CA GLN A 104 -16.70 16.96 44.62
C GLN A 104 -16.74 16.07 43.37
N LEU A 105 -17.93 15.60 42.97
CA LEU A 105 -18.13 14.83 41.75
C LEU A 105 -17.74 15.63 40.50
N SER A 106 -18.12 16.90 40.43
CA SER A 106 -17.75 17.79 39.32
C SER A 106 -16.23 17.95 39.21
N TYR A 107 -15.51 18.03 40.32
CA TYR A 107 -14.04 18.09 40.33
C TYR A 107 -13.40 16.83 39.77
N ILE A 108 -13.90 15.64 40.12
CA ILE A 108 -13.41 14.38 39.59
C ILE A 108 -13.70 14.27 38.09
N GLN A 109 -14.89 14.67 37.65
CA GLN A 109 -15.25 14.66 36.23
C GLN A 109 -14.45 15.66 35.39
N ALA A 110 -13.85 16.68 36.01
CA ALA A 110 -12.99 17.66 35.35
C ALA A 110 -11.55 17.17 35.11
N ILE A 111 -11.19 15.95 35.54
CA ILE A 111 -9.87 15.38 35.31
C ILE A 111 -9.64 15.21 33.79
N ASN A 112 -8.69 15.98 33.26
CA ASN A 112 -8.33 15.92 31.84
C ASN A 112 -7.77 14.55 31.45
N ARG A 113 -8.03 14.12 30.21
CA ARG A 113 -7.59 12.85 29.59
C ARG A 113 -8.35 11.60 30.03
N LEU A 114 -9.31 11.72 30.96
CA LEU A 114 -10.19 10.62 31.39
C LEU A 114 -11.64 11.06 31.30
N THR A 115 -12.51 10.19 30.78
CA THR A 115 -13.96 10.41 30.82
C THR A 115 -14.52 9.58 31.97
N ILE A 116 -14.75 10.23 33.12
CA ILE A 116 -15.28 9.57 34.31
C ILE A 116 -16.80 9.68 34.29
N GLN A 117 -17.47 8.53 34.22
CA GLN A 117 -18.92 8.45 34.32
C GLN A 117 -19.36 8.81 35.75
N GLU A 118 -20.55 9.37 35.89
CA GLU A 118 -21.10 9.79 37.19
C GLU A 118 -21.02 8.70 38.26
N GLN A 119 -21.48 7.48 37.94
CA GLN A 119 -21.44 6.36 38.89
C GLN A 119 -20.01 6.05 39.35
N VAL A 120 -19.04 6.00 38.42
CA VAL A 120 -17.64 5.75 38.74
C VAL A 120 -17.06 6.87 39.60
N GLY A 121 -17.44 8.12 39.34
CA GLY A 121 -17.03 9.26 40.16
C GLY A 121 -17.56 9.19 41.59
N LEU A 122 -18.81 8.74 41.76
CA LEU A 122 -19.40 8.50 43.08
C LEU A 122 -18.69 7.35 43.80
N ASP A 123 -18.45 6.24 43.12
CA ASP A 123 -17.72 5.09 43.68
C ASP A 123 -16.30 5.49 44.14
N LEU A 124 -15.62 6.35 43.37
CA LEU A 124 -14.31 6.91 43.73
C LEU A 124 -14.34 7.80 44.98
N LEU A 125 -15.45 8.48 45.25
CA LEU A 125 -15.65 9.28 46.47
C LEU A 125 -15.99 8.43 47.69
N GLU A 126 -16.45 7.19 47.48
CA GLU A 126 -16.81 6.24 48.54
C GLU A 126 -15.69 5.25 48.88
N LEU A 127 -14.78 5.00 47.93
CA LEU A 127 -13.55 4.22 48.15
C LEU A 127 -12.75 4.77 49.34
N SER A 128 -12.09 3.89 50.09
CA SER A 128 -11.11 4.25 51.11
C SER A 128 -9.69 4.01 50.62
N ALA A 129 -8.69 4.65 51.25
CA ALA A 129 -7.28 4.43 50.93
C ALA A 129 -6.78 3.00 51.23
N ALA A 130 -7.58 2.17 51.92
CA ALA A 130 -7.26 0.77 52.19
C ALA A 130 -7.74 -0.18 51.07
N ASP A 131 -8.57 0.32 50.16
CA ASP A 131 -9.22 -0.48 49.11
C ASP A 131 -8.39 -0.52 47.80
N TYR A 132 -7.24 0.15 47.76
CA TYR A 132 -6.31 0.17 46.61
C TYR A 132 -4.84 0.18 47.02
#